data_AF-A0AAW1ITZ8-F1
#
_entry.id   AF-A0AAW1ITZ8-F1
#
_cell.length_a   1.000
_cell.length_b   1.000
_cell.length_c   1.000
_cell.angle_alpha   90.00
_cell.angle_beta   90.00
_cell.angle_gamma   90.00
#
_symmetry.space_group_name_H-M   'P 1'
#
loop_
_entity.id
_entity.type
_entity.pdbx_description
1 polymer ?
#
loop_
_entity_poly.entity_id
_entity_poly.type
_entity_poly.pdbx_seq_one_letter_code
_entity_poly.pdbx_strand_id
1 'polypeptide(L)'
;MPETEVTTKQVKPETEVTTKQVKNSTYPITWYTEELQQMNNLLNTVAIISEARKGDESATLYRQLKKDYARKVTQEKQRATTRYIQNAENKMKAIWSVINKCSSKSATSKDISDSLDCESINKYFSLIGEETIAMIDGPNQHPIDLMQSGYQQTEHSIFMAPVTQEEVCQIIKGLYNKTSRDVYGVSVHLLRYVGDVLISPLVILFIR
;
A
#
# COMPACT_ATOMS: atom_id res chain seq x y z
N MET A 1 65.53 -1.27 40.58
CA MET A 1 64.53 -0.24 40.21
C MET A 1 65.32 0.84 39.49
N PRO A 2 65.04 1.13 38.21
CA PRO A 2 63.74 1.59 37.71
C PRO A 2 63.15 0.77 36.56
N GLU A 3 61.92 1.11 36.25
CA GLU A 3 60.98 0.51 35.30
C GLU A 3 61.45 0.65 33.84
N THR A 4 61.23 -0.39 33.03
CA THR A 4 61.30 -0.31 31.57
C THR A 4 60.04 -0.93 30.97
N GLU A 5 59.39 -0.11 30.16
CA GLU A 5 58.10 -0.31 29.52
C GLU A 5 58.13 -1.50 28.54
N VAL A 6 57.14 -2.40 28.67
CA VAL A 6 56.89 -3.46 27.68
C VAL A 6 55.83 -2.95 26.71
N THR A 7 56.28 -2.54 25.51
CA THR A 7 55.43 -2.24 24.36
C THR A 7 54.93 -3.54 23.73
N THR A 8 53.69 -3.92 24.00
CA THR A 8 53.01 -5.01 23.26
C THR A 8 52.46 -4.47 21.95
N LYS A 9 53.14 -4.81 20.85
CA LYS A 9 52.66 -4.62 19.47
C LYS A 9 51.34 -5.37 19.27
N GLN A 10 50.27 -4.66 18.93
CA GLN A 10 49.06 -5.30 18.42
C GLN A 10 49.27 -5.72 16.96
N VAL A 11 49.03 -7.01 16.72
CA VAL A 11 49.05 -7.66 15.42
C VAL A 11 47.74 -7.33 14.69
N LYS A 12 47.89 -6.75 13.51
CA LYS A 12 46.85 -6.52 12.50
C LYS A 12 46.52 -7.83 11.79
N PRO A 13 45.25 -8.25 11.68
CA PRO A 13 44.83 -9.12 10.60
C PRO A 13 44.15 -8.29 9.51
N GLU A 14 44.94 -7.99 8.50
CA GLU A 14 44.48 -7.55 7.18
C GLU A 14 44.03 -8.79 6.41
N THR A 15 42.76 -8.87 6.07
CA THR A 15 42.29 -9.50 4.83
C THR A 15 40.87 -9.02 4.55
N GLU A 16 40.80 -7.83 3.96
CA GLU A 16 39.62 -7.38 3.23
C GLU A 16 39.44 -8.29 2.02
N VAL A 17 38.51 -9.23 2.10
CA VAL A 17 38.00 -9.93 0.91
C VAL A 17 37.00 -8.99 0.25
N THR A 18 37.47 -8.21 -0.72
CA THR A 18 36.65 -7.38 -1.58
C THR A 18 35.73 -8.27 -2.41
N THR A 19 34.49 -8.45 -1.95
CA THR A 19 33.45 -9.11 -2.74
C THR A 19 33.01 -8.17 -3.85
N LYS A 20 33.27 -8.61 -5.09
CA LYS A 20 32.93 -7.92 -6.33
C LYS A 20 31.44 -7.59 -6.34
N GLN A 21 31.12 -6.31 -6.39
CA GLN A 21 29.75 -5.83 -6.54
C GLN A 21 29.23 -6.21 -7.94
N VAL A 22 28.28 -7.14 -7.96
CA VAL A 22 27.47 -7.45 -9.15
C VAL A 22 26.54 -6.27 -9.39
N LYS A 23 26.87 -5.43 -10.36
CA LYS A 23 26.00 -4.34 -10.82
C LYS A 23 24.79 -4.92 -11.54
N ASN A 24 23.62 -4.74 -10.93
CA ASN A 24 22.33 -4.34 -11.53
C ASN A 24 21.13 -5.09 -10.91
N SER A 25 20.52 -4.46 -9.92
CA SER A 25 19.12 -4.70 -9.60
C SER A 25 18.44 -3.34 -9.41
N THR A 26 17.42 -3.05 -10.21
CA THR A 26 16.53 -1.87 -10.13
C THR A 26 15.73 -1.82 -8.80
N TYR A 27 15.96 -2.79 -7.91
CA TYR A 27 15.35 -2.87 -6.59
C TYR A 27 16.30 -2.31 -5.52
N PRO A 28 15.87 -1.27 -4.77
CA PRO A 28 16.64 -0.71 -3.64
C PRO A 28 16.67 -1.66 -2.43
N ILE A 29 16.08 -2.85 -2.56
CA ILE A 29 15.92 -3.84 -1.50
C ILE A 29 16.74 -5.07 -1.87
N THR A 30 17.89 -5.22 -1.24
CA THR A 30 18.74 -6.41 -1.36
C THR A 30 18.15 -7.51 -0.48
N TRP A 31 17.48 -8.48 -1.11
CA TRP A 31 16.87 -9.64 -0.43
C TRP A 31 17.67 -10.94 -0.59
N TYR A 32 18.68 -10.95 -1.47
CA TYR A 32 19.48 -12.14 -1.75
C TYR A 32 20.57 -12.31 -0.67
N THR A 33 20.53 -13.42 0.04
CA THR A 33 21.42 -13.72 1.17
C THR A 33 22.40 -14.83 0.82
N GLU A 34 23.48 -14.94 1.60
CA GLU A 34 24.45 -16.05 1.48
C GLU A 34 23.78 -17.42 1.70
N GLU A 35 22.80 -17.50 2.60
CA GLU A 35 22.00 -18.71 2.82
C GLU A 35 21.25 -19.14 1.55
N LEU A 36 20.62 -18.19 0.83
CA LEU A 36 19.96 -18.48 -0.45
C LEU A 36 20.95 -18.90 -1.53
N GLN A 37 22.16 -18.36 -1.51
CA GLN A 37 23.23 -18.78 -2.41
C GLN A 37 23.68 -20.21 -2.14
N GLN A 38 23.86 -20.58 -0.87
CA GLN A 38 24.20 -21.94 -0.46
C GLN A 38 23.09 -22.93 -0.85
N MET A 39 21.82 -22.58 -0.63
CA MET A 39 20.67 -23.40 -1.05
C MET A 39 20.61 -23.57 -2.57
N ASN A 40 20.89 -22.51 -3.34
CA ASN A 40 20.92 -22.58 -4.80
C ASN A 40 22.06 -23.47 -5.31
N ASN A 41 23.24 -23.40 -4.68
CA ASN A 41 24.37 -24.25 -5.00
C ASN A 41 24.05 -25.73 -4.70
N LEU A 42 23.42 -26.02 -3.56
CA LEU A 42 22.95 -27.36 -3.22
C LEU A 42 21.88 -27.86 -4.20
N LEU A 43 20.97 -26.99 -4.65
CA LEU A 43 19.97 -27.35 -5.65
C LEU A 43 20.63 -27.76 -6.98
N ASN A 44 21.65 -27.03 -7.40
CA ASN A 44 22.40 -27.32 -8.62
C ASN A 44 23.19 -28.63 -8.52
N THR A 45 23.81 -28.92 -7.36
CA THR A 45 24.56 -30.17 -7.17
C THR A 45 23.64 -31.38 -7.20
N VAL A 46 22.47 -31.30 -6.55
CA VAL A 46 21.46 -32.37 -6.56
C VAL A 46 20.84 -32.54 -7.95
N ALA A 47 20.67 -31.46 -8.71
CA ALA A 47 20.22 -31.55 -10.11
C ALA A 47 21.19 -32.39 -10.95
N ILE A 48 22.50 -32.11 -10.88
CA ILE A 48 23.54 -32.86 -11.60
C ILE A 48 23.54 -34.34 -11.19
N ILE A 49 23.43 -34.64 -9.89
CA ILE A 49 23.38 -36.01 -9.38
C ILE A 49 22.13 -36.74 -9.88
N SER A 50 20.98 -36.06 -9.91
CA SER A 50 19.72 -36.65 -10.38
C SER A 50 19.74 -37.01 -11.86
N GLU A 51 20.39 -36.18 -12.67
CA GLU A 51 20.53 -36.39 -14.11
C GLU A 51 21.55 -37.49 -14.42
N ALA A 52 22.60 -37.62 -13.62
CA ALA A 52 23.60 -38.67 -13.74
C ALA A 52 23.10 -40.05 -13.28
N ARG A 53 22.32 -40.13 -12.20
CA ARG A 53 21.94 -41.40 -11.56
C ARG A 53 20.57 -41.94 -11.99
N LYS A 54 19.72 -41.11 -12.63
CA LYS A 54 18.34 -41.44 -13.07
C LYS A 54 17.53 -42.25 -12.03
N GLY A 55 17.71 -41.94 -10.74
CA GLY A 55 17.07 -42.64 -9.62
C GLY A 55 15.94 -41.81 -8.99
N ASP A 56 14.85 -42.48 -8.60
CA ASP A 56 13.64 -41.83 -8.06
C ASP A 56 13.91 -41.01 -6.77
N GLU A 57 14.80 -41.51 -5.91
CA GLU A 57 15.20 -40.82 -4.67
C GLU A 57 15.89 -39.47 -4.91
N SER A 58 16.71 -39.37 -5.96
CA SER A 58 17.41 -38.12 -6.29
C SER A 58 16.47 -37.07 -6.90
N ALA A 59 15.47 -37.52 -7.67
CA ALA A 59 14.45 -36.66 -8.25
C ALA A 59 13.47 -36.13 -7.19
N THR A 60 13.09 -36.97 -6.22
CA THR A 60 12.24 -36.56 -5.10
C THR A 60 12.95 -35.56 -4.18
N LEU A 61 14.23 -35.79 -3.86
CA LEU A 61 15.05 -34.85 -3.10
C LEU A 61 15.19 -33.49 -3.80
N TYR A 62 15.44 -33.47 -5.11
CA TYR A 62 15.49 -32.23 -5.89
C TYR A 62 14.18 -31.43 -5.80
N ARG A 63 13.03 -32.11 -5.95
CA ARG A 63 11.71 -31.46 -5.87
C ARG A 63 11.46 -30.84 -4.50
N GLN A 64 11.86 -31.52 -3.43
CA GLN A 64 11.75 -31.01 -2.06
C GLN A 64 12.64 -29.77 -1.86
N LEU A 65 13.92 -29.86 -2.21
CA LEU A 65 14.86 -28.74 -2.11
C LEU A 65 14.42 -27.54 -2.94
N LYS A 66 13.87 -27.77 -4.14
CA LYS A 66 13.32 -26.70 -4.99
C LYS A 66 12.15 -25.99 -4.32
N LYS A 67 11.26 -26.74 -3.67
CA LYS A 67 10.12 -26.19 -2.93
C LYS A 67 10.60 -25.38 -1.72
N ASP A 68 11.55 -25.91 -0.96
CA ASP A 68 12.10 -25.24 0.21
C ASP A 68 12.86 -23.96 -0.16
N TYR A 69 13.64 -23.99 -1.25
CA TYR A 69 14.29 -22.82 -1.82
C TYR A 69 13.27 -21.74 -2.23
N ALA A 70 12.22 -22.11 -2.96
CA ALA A 70 11.17 -21.17 -3.36
C ALA A 70 10.45 -20.53 -2.15
N ARG A 71 10.19 -21.33 -1.10
CA ARG A 71 9.64 -20.83 0.17
C ARG A 71 10.60 -19.83 0.83
N LYS A 72 11.87 -20.17 0.95
CA LYS A 72 12.89 -19.31 1.59
C LYS A 72 13.10 -18.01 0.83
N VAL A 73 13.12 -18.05 -0.51
CA VAL A 73 13.17 -16.85 -1.36
C VAL A 73 12.00 -15.91 -1.06
N THR A 74 10.80 -16.46 -0.91
CA THR A 74 9.60 -15.67 -0.59
C THR A 74 9.71 -15.01 0.78
N GLN A 75 10.18 -15.77 1.79
CA GLN A 75 10.39 -15.25 3.14
C GLN A 75 11.44 -14.14 3.20
N GLU A 76 12.59 -14.30 2.55
CA GLU A 76 13.64 -13.27 2.55
C GLU A 76 13.21 -12.01 1.78
N LYS A 77 12.44 -12.15 0.71
CA LYS A 77 11.81 -11.00 0.02
C LYS A 77 10.86 -10.24 0.94
N GLN A 78 9.99 -10.93 1.66
CA GLN A 78 9.09 -10.33 2.65
C GLN A 78 9.88 -9.62 3.74
N ARG A 79 10.87 -10.30 4.32
CA ARG A 79 11.72 -9.76 5.40
C ARG A 79 12.47 -8.51 4.98
N ALA A 80 13.08 -8.53 3.80
CA ALA A 80 13.81 -7.38 3.27
C ALA A 80 12.88 -6.19 2.99
N THR A 81 11.67 -6.46 2.50
CA THR A 81 10.63 -5.44 2.28
C THR A 81 10.15 -4.84 3.60
N THR A 82 9.87 -5.66 4.61
CA THR A 82 9.48 -5.21 5.95
C THR A 82 10.57 -4.34 6.58
N ARG A 83 11.83 -4.77 6.51
CA ARG A 83 12.98 -3.98 7.01
C ARG A 83 13.09 -2.63 6.29
N TYR A 84 12.94 -2.62 4.97
CA TYR A 84 12.97 -1.38 4.19
C TYR A 84 11.87 -0.40 4.62
N ILE A 85 10.64 -0.87 4.82
CA ILE A 85 9.52 -0.04 5.25
C ILE A 85 9.73 0.46 6.70
N GLN A 86 10.20 -0.41 7.59
CA GLN A 86 10.41 -0.07 9.00
C GLN A 86 11.50 0.99 9.20
N ASN A 87 12.57 0.92 8.40
CA ASN A 87 13.72 1.83 8.50
C ASN A 87 13.57 3.10 7.64
N ALA A 88 12.47 3.24 6.88
CA ALA A 88 12.25 4.40 6.05
C ALA A 88 11.81 5.62 6.88
N GLU A 89 12.40 6.77 6.58
CA GLU A 89 12.01 8.07 7.16
C GLU A 89 10.52 8.37 6.89
N ASN A 90 10.07 8.10 5.66
CA ASN A 90 8.66 8.19 5.29
C ASN A 90 8.11 6.80 4.92
N LYS A 91 7.47 6.14 5.90
CA LYS A 91 6.90 4.79 5.76
C LYS A 91 5.84 4.71 4.66
N MET A 92 4.98 5.72 4.54
CA MET A 92 3.93 5.75 3.53
C MET A 92 4.51 5.77 2.12
N LYS A 93 5.51 6.64 1.90
CA LYS A 93 6.24 6.72 0.62
C LYS A 93 6.98 5.41 0.31
N ALA A 94 7.57 4.78 1.32
CA ALA A 94 8.25 3.49 1.17
C ALA A 94 7.28 2.37 0.78
N ILE A 95 6.10 2.29 1.41
CA ILE A 95 5.04 1.34 1.06
C ILE A 95 4.59 1.53 -0.39
N TRP A 96 4.26 2.76 -0.78
CA TRP A 96 3.84 3.05 -2.16
C TRP A 96 4.95 2.78 -3.18
N SER A 97 6.22 3.04 -2.83
CA SER A 97 7.37 2.69 -3.66
C SER A 97 7.45 1.18 -3.91
N VAL A 98 7.21 0.36 -2.89
CA VAL A 98 7.15 -1.11 -3.02
C VAL A 98 5.98 -1.52 -3.90
N ILE A 99 4.78 -1.02 -3.64
CA ILE A 99 3.56 -1.35 -4.39
C ILE A 99 3.72 -1.01 -5.88
N ASN A 100 4.17 0.20 -6.20
CA ASN A 100 4.34 0.65 -7.59
C ASN A 100 5.35 -0.21 -8.36
N LYS A 101 6.41 -0.70 -7.68
CA LYS A 101 7.40 -1.58 -8.29
C LYS A 101 6.92 -3.02 -8.47
N CYS A 102 6.00 -3.49 -7.62
CA CYS A 102 5.34 -4.78 -7.79
C CYS A 102 4.22 -4.74 -8.85
N SER A 103 3.54 -3.60 -8.98
CA SER A 103 2.38 -3.40 -9.87
C SER A 103 2.78 -3.14 -11.33
N SER A 104 3.90 -2.45 -11.58
CA SER A 104 4.28 -1.92 -12.91
C SER A 104 4.69 -2.95 -13.99
N LYS A 105 4.53 -4.26 -13.78
CA LYS A 105 4.92 -5.30 -14.77
C LYS A 105 3.85 -6.33 -15.12
N SER A 106 2.61 -6.18 -14.64
CA SER A 106 1.52 -7.12 -14.96
C SER A 106 0.23 -6.42 -15.38
N ALA A 107 0.34 -5.31 -16.12
CA ALA A 107 -0.78 -4.79 -16.89
C ALA A 107 -0.82 -5.39 -18.30
N THR A 108 -0.56 -6.70 -18.44
CA THR A 108 -1.33 -7.45 -19.43
C THR A 108 -2.67 -7.62 -18.74
N SER A 109 -3.70 -6.98 -19.27
CA SER A 109 -5.08 -7.16 -18.86
C SER A 109 -5.38 -8.66 -18.80
N LYS A 110 -5.19 -9.27 -17.63
CA LYS A 110 -6.01 -10.41 -17.28
C LYS A 110 -7.38 -9.79 -17.18
N ASP A 111 -8.20 -10.05 -18.19
CA ASP A 111 -9.64 -9.88 -18.10
C ASP A 111 -10.01 -10.32 -16.70
N ILE A 112 -10.42 -9.34 -15.89
CA ILE A 112 -11.02 -9.60 -14.60
C ILE A 112 -12.19 -10.48 -14.97
N SER A 113 -12.02 -11.77 -14.73
CA SER A 113 -12.97 -12.82 -15.08
C SER A 113 -14.39 -12.33 -14.80
N ASP A 114 -15.31 -12.65 -15.71
CA ASP A 114 -16.78 -12.46 -15.72
C ASP A 114 -17.52 -12.97 -14.45
N SER A 115 -16.92 -12.89 -13.27
CA SER A 115 -17.38 -13.42 -12.00
C SER A 115 -17.95 -12.34 -11.09
N LEU A 116 -17.74 -11.06 -11.40
CA LEU A 116 -18.30 -9.95 -10.62
C LEU A 116 -19.42 -9.30 -11.42
N ASP A 117 -20.61 -9.89 -11.33
CA ASP A 117 -21.82 -9.31 -11.89
C ASP A 117 -22.22 -8.04 -11.12
N CYS A 118 -22.67 -7.01 -11.84
CA CYS A 118 -23.11 -5.75 -11.26
C CYS A 118 -24.24 -5.96 -10.24
N GLU A 119 -25.10 -6.95 -10.48
CA GLU A 119 -26.17 -7.31 -9.55
C GLU A 119 -25.62 -7.80 -8.22
N SER A 120 -24.54 -8.61 -8.26
CA SER A 120 -23.89 -9.14 -7.06
C SER A 120 -23.25 -8.03 -6.23
N ILE A 121 -22.67 -7.02 -6.89
CA ILE A 121 -22.09 -5.84 -6.23
C ILE A 121 -23.19 -4.98 -5.59
N ASN A 122 -24.24 -4.67 -6.35
CA ASN A 122 -25.35 -3.85 -5.86
C ASN A 122 -26.04 -4.53 -4.67
N LYS A 123 -26.28 -5.85 -4.78
CA LYS A 123 -26.87 -6.66 -3.72
C LYS A 123 -25.98 -6.71 -2.49
N TYR A 124 -24.66 -6.81 -2.65
CA TYR A 124 -23.73 -6.75 -1.52
C TYR A 124 -23.85 -5.40 -0.79
N PHE A 125 -23.79 -4.28 -1.51
CA PHE A 125 -23.82 -2.96 -0.87
C PHE A 125 -25.19 -2.56 -0.33
N SER A 126 -26.29 -3.12 -0.85
CA SER A 126 -27.61 -2.92 -0.27
C SER A 126 -27.83 -3.73 1.01
N LEU A 127 -27.28 -4.95 1.08
CA LEU A 127 -27.52 -5.87 2.20
C LEU A 127 -26.49 -5.77 3.32
N ILE A 128 -25.28 -5.28 3.06
CA ILE A 128 -24.21 -5.22 4.07
C ILE A 128 -24.65 -4.43 5.32
N GLY A 129 -25.49 -3.42 5.17
CA GLY A 129 -26.05 -2.66 6.30
C GLY A 129 -26.94 -3.52 7.21
N GLU A 130 -27.84 -4.31 6.62
CA GLU A 130 -28.73 -5.19 7.38
C GLU A 130 -27.96 -6.34 8.02
N GLU A 131 -27.01 -6.93 7.28
CA GLU A 131 -26.15 -8.01 7.77
C GLU A 131 -25.26 -7.55 8.93
N THR A 132 -24.69 -6.34 8.83
CA THR A 132 -23.87 -5.77 9.91
C THR A 132 -24.70 -5.45 11.16
N ILE A 133 -25.93 -4.94 11.00
CA ILE A 133 -26.84 -4.71 12.13
C ILE A 133 -27.23 -6.03 12.81
N ALA A 134 -27.48 -7.10 12.03
CA ALA A 134 -27.82 -8.41 12.56
C ALA A 134 -26.68 -9.11 13.32
N MET A 135 -25.42 -8.77 13.01
CA MET A 135 -24.23 -9.28 13.71
C MET A 135 -23.89 -8.51 14.99
N ILE A 136 -24.46 -7.32 15.17
CA ILE A 136 -24.25 -6.51 16.38
C ILE A 136 -25.32 -6.93 17.39
N ASP A 137 -24.88 -7.39 18.57
CA ASP A 137 -25.80 -7.63 19.69
C ASP A 137 -26.57 -6.34 20.00
N GLY A 138 -27.89 -6.46 20.16
CA GLY A 138 -28.77 -5.31 20.39
C GLY A 138 -28.22 -4.38 21.48
N PRO A 139 -28.28 -3.05 21.29
CA PRO A 139 -27.65 -2.12 22.22
C PRO A 139 -28.17 -2.35 23.64
N ASN A 140 -27.26 -2.52 24.59
CA ASN A 140 -27.58 -2.68 26.02
C ASN A 140 -28.22 -1.43 26.66
N GLN A 141 -28.42 -0.36 25.88
CA GLN A 141 -29.00 0.90 26.32
C GLN A 141 -30.02 1.39 25.29
N HIS A 142 -31.15 1.88 25.80
CA HIS A 142 -32.16 2.49 24.95
C HIS A 142 -31.64 3.86 24.45
N PRO A 143 -31.84 4.24 23.17
CA PRO A 143 -31.35 5.51 22.64
C PRO A 143 -31.80 6.75 23.43
N ILE A 144 -32.98 6.67 24.06
CA ILE A 144 -33.51 7.74 24.92
C ILE A 144 -32.66 7.91 26.19
N ASP A 145 -32.14 6.81 26.75
CA ASP A 145 -31.31 6.86 27.97
C ASP A 145 -29.98 7.56 27.69
N LEU A 146 -29.45 7.38 26.47
CA LEU A 146 -28.29 8.14 26.00
C LEU A 146 -28.60 9.64 25.97
N MET A 147 -29.73 10.06 25.37
CA MET A 147 -30.11 11.48 25.30
C MET A 147 -30.36 12.13 26.67
N GLN A 148 -30.86 11.37 27.64
CA GLN A 148 -31.13 11.86 29.01
C GLN A 148 -29.86 11.98 29.87
N SER A 149 -28.77 11.31 29.49
CA SER A 149 -27.52 11.27 30.27
C SER A 149 -26.70 12.58 30.29
N GLY A 150 -27.27 13.69 29.83
CA GLY A 150 -26.65 15.00 29.94
C GLY A 150 -25.40 15.13 29.06
N TYR A 151 -25.53 14.77 27.77
CA TYR A 151 -24.47 15.00 26.79
C TYR A 151 -23.99 16.45 26.85
N GLN A 152 -22.70 16.63 27.12
CA GLN A 152 -22.06 17.91 26.91
C GLN A 152 -22.10 18.21 25.42
N GLN A 153 -22.61 19.40 25.08
CA GLN A 153 -22.58 19.91 23.72
C GLN A 153 -21.16 19.74 23.18
N THR A 154 -21.00 18.95 22.10
CA THR A 154 -19.69 18.80 21.46
C THR A 154 -19.19 20.19 21.09
N GLU A 155 -18.09 20.62 21.73
CA GLU A 155 -17.50 21.95 21.54
C GLU A 155 -17.08 22.20 20.07
N HIS A 156 -17.03 21.14 19.27
CA HIS A 156 -16.68 21.16 17.85
C HIS A 156 -17.79 20.58 16.97
N SER A 157 -19.06 20.94 17.26
CA SER A 157 -20.16 20.64 16.35
C SER A 157 -20.00 21.42 15.05
N ILE A 158 -20.31 20.77 13.92
CA ILE A 158 -20.29 21.41 12.60
C ILE A 158 -21.61 22.17 12.46
N PHE A 159 -21.58 23.47 12.73
CA PHE A 159 -22.71 24.33 12.44
C PHE A 159 -22.69 24.68 10.95
N MET A 160 -23.73 24.28 10.23
CA MET A 160 -23.93 24.76 8.86
C MET A 160 -24.28 26.24 8.94
N ALA A 161 -23.37 27.11 8.50
CA ALA A 161 -23.64 28.53 8.36
C ALA A 161 -24.45 28.78 7.07
N PRO A 162 -25.29 29.82 7.03
CA PRO A 162 -25.94 30.25 5.78
C PRO A 162 -24.89 30.57 4.73
N VAL A 163 -25.08 30.05 3.51
CA VAL A 163 -24.18 30.31 2.38
C VAL A 163 -24.30 31.77 1.95
N THR A 164 -23.17 32.47 1.84
CA THR A 164 -23.12 33.87 1.40
C THR A 164 -22.89 34.02 -0.10
N GLN A 165 -23.26 35.18 -0.67
CA GLN A 165 -23.01 35.47 -2.09
C GLN A 165 -21.51 35.54 -2.40
N GLU A 166 -20.73 36.05 -1.46
CA GLU A 166 -19.28 36.17 -1.54
C GLU A 166 -18.62 34.80 -1.64
N GLU A 167 -19.04 33.83 -0.81
CA GLU A 167 -18.53 32.45 -0.84
C GLU A 167 -18.82 31.78 -2.18
N VAL A 168 -20.07 31.86 -2.67
CA VAL A 168 -20.44 31.26 -3.97
C VAL A 168 -19.66 31.91 -5.11
N CYS A 169 -19.48 33.24 -5.07
CA CYS A 169 -18.68 33.97 -6.04
C CYS A 169 -17.22 33.51 -6.05
N GLN A 170 -16.60 33.35 -4.87
CA GLN A 170 -15.23 32.87 -4.72
C GLN A 170 -15.08 31.44 -5.24
N ILE A 171 -16.03 30.56 -4.92
CA ILE A 171 -16.03 29.16 -5.39
C ILE A 171 -16.07 29.12 -6.92
N ILE A 172 -17.02 29.81 -7.55
CA ILE A 172 -17.15 29.83 -9.02
C ILE A 172 -15.88 30.38 -9.68
N LYS A 173 -15.29 31.45 -9.13
CA LYS A 173 -14.05 32.06 -9.65
C LYS A 173 -12.82 31.17 -9.43
N GLY A 174 -12.81 30.39 -8.35
CA GLY A 174 -11.75 29.45 -7.99
C GLY A 174 -11.72 28.17 -8.84
N LEU A 175 -12.78 27.88 -9.60
CA LEU A 175 -12.80 26.72 -10.48
C LEU A 175 -11.77 26.85 -11.61
N TYR A 176 -11.01 25.77 -11.83
CA TYR A 176 -10.02 25.70 -12.90
C TYR A 176 -10.72 25.85 -14.26
N ASN A 177 -10.22 26.78 -15.08
CA ASN A 177 -10.82 27.11 -16.37
C ASN A 177 -10.64 25.96 -17.38
N LYS A 178 -11.58 25.02 -17.41
CA LYS A 178 -11.65 23.91 -18.37
C LYS A 178 -12.75 24.15 -19.39
N THR A 179 -12.47 23.78 -20.64
CA THR A 179 -13.42 23.78 -21.76
C THR A 179 -14.15 22.45 -21.92
N SER A 180 -13.76 21.42 -21.17
CA SER A 180 -14.47 20.14 -21.12
C SER A 180 -15.91 20.34 -20.66
N ARG A 181 -16.84 19.65 -21.31
CA ARG A 181 -18.29 19.73 -21.06
C ARG A 181 -18.74 18.60 -20.14
N ASP A 182 -19.75 18.87 -19.33
CA ASP A 182 -20.46 17.86 -18.56
C ASP A 182 -21.50 17.12 -19.43
N VAL A 183 -22.32 16.27 -18.78
CA VAL A 183 -23.41 15.51 -19.43
C VAL A 183 -24.50 16.39 -20.02
N TYR A 184 -24.57 17.67 -19.63
CA TYR A 184 -25.52 18.67 -20.11
C TYR A 184 -24.90 19.66 -21.11
N GLY A 185 -23.63 19.46 -21.49
CA GLY A 185 -22.93 20.35 -22.41
C GLY A 185 -22.38 21.63 -21.76
N VAL A 186 -22.50 21.78 -20.44
CA VAL A 186 -22.02 22.95 -19.69
C VAL A 186 -20.54 22.77 -19.38
N SER A 187 -19.75 23.81 -19.67
CA SER A 187 -18.32 23.84 -19.32
C SER A 187 -18.09 24.77 -18.14
N VAL A 188 -16.99 24.55 -17.41
CA VAL A 188 -16.57 25.45 -16.33
C VAL A 188 -16.29 26.87 -16.87
N HIS A 189 -15.80 26.97 -18.11
CA HIS A 189 -15.64 28.24 -18.79
C HIS A 189 -16.97 29.01 -18.91
N LEU A 190 -18.03 28.33 -19.37
CA LEU A 190 -19.37 28.91 -19.46
C LEU A 190 -19.91 29.26 -18.07
N LEU A 191 -19.74 28.38 -17.09
CA LEU A 191 -20.18 28.59 -15.70
C LEU A 191 -19.57 29.86 -15.08
N ARG A 192 -18.29 30.14 -15.38
CA ARG A 192 -17.62 31.37 -14.94
C ARG A 192 -18.14 32.62 -15.65
N TYR A 193 -18.54 32.49 -16.92
CA TYR A 193 -19.11 33.59 -17.69
C TYR A 193 -20.51 34.00 -17.20
N VAL A 194 -21.35 33.02 -16.86
CA VAL A 194 -22.71 33.26 -16.34
C VAL A 194 -22.78 33.32 -14.81
N GLY A 195 -21.64 33.18 -14.13
CA GLY A 195 -21.56 33.03 -12.67
C GLY A 195 -22.25 34.16 -11.91
N ASP A 196 -22.09 35.40 -12.37
CA ASP A 196 -22.69 36.57 -11.71
C ASP A 196 -24.22 36.51 -11.66
N VAL A 197 -24.86 35.87 -12.65
CA VAL A 197 -26.31 35.66 -12.70
C VAL A 197 -26.74 34.47 -11.83
N LEU A 198 -25.87 33.47 -11.68
CA LEU A 198 -26.15 32.25 -10.92
C LEU A 198 -25.95 32.39 -9.41
N ILE A 199 -25.14 33.35 -8.95
CA ILE A 199 -24.86 33.54 -7.52
C ILE A 199 -26.16 33.74 -6.72
N SER A 200 -27.04 34.65 -7.15
CA SER A 200 -28.28 34.96 -6.44
C SER A 200 -29.21 33.75 -6.28
N PRO A 201 -29.59 33.00 -7.35
CA PRO A 201 -30.46 31.84 -7.21
C PRO A 201 -29.81 30.69 -6.42
N LEU A 202 -28.49 30.49 -6.53
CA LEU A 202 -27.78 29.46 -5.76
C LEU A 202 -27.81 29.75 -4.26
N VAL A 203 -27.59 31.00 -3.86
CA VAL A 203 -27.63 31.39 -2.44
C VAL A 203 -29.03 31.19 -1.83
N ILE A 204 -30.08 31.54 -2.57
CA ILE A 204 -31.46 31.32 -2.12
C ILE A 204 -31.78 29.83 -1.94
N LEU A 205 -31.25 28.95 -2.79
CA LEU A 205 -31.47 27.51 -2.70
C LEU A 205 -30.83 26.87 -1.46
N PHE A 206 -29.69 27.38 -1.00
CA PHE A 206 -28.94 26.79 0.13
C PHE A 206 -29.26 27.43 1.50
N ILE A 207 -30.02 28.51 1.53
CA ILE A 207 -30.48 29.17 2.76
C ILE A 207 -31.80 28.56 3.28
N ARG A 208 -32.53 27.79 2.45
CA ARG A 208 -33.87 27.28 2.75
C ARG A 208 -33.85 25.78 3.05
#